data_AF-A0A6H0Y1G9-F1
#
_entry.id   AF-A0A6H0Y1G9-F1
#
_cell.length_a   1.000
_cell.length_b   1.000
_cell.length_c   1.000
_cell.angle_alpha   90.00
_cell.angle_beta   90.00
_cell.angle_gamma   90.00
#
_symmetry.space_group_name_H-M   'P 1'
#
loop_
_entity.id
_entity.type
_entity.pdbx_description
1 polymer ?
#
loop_
_entity_poly.entity_id
_entity_poly.type
_entity_poly.pdbx_seq_one_letter_code
_entity_poly.pdbx_strand_id
1 'polypeptide(L)'
;MDLPRRPKHLPQVQALAAIGQCKLMAMWDQLFAHLRQPVAQILLTRNDIADRTQYINAQNTFVALLNMGVIPIVNENDTLSVQEIKFGDNDTLSAITAGMVQADYLFLMTDVDCLYDKNPRTNPDAKPIEVVEDIADITADVSSAGSSLGTGGMGTKIVAARLATAAGVTTVITKSSKPGNIASIVRYAEAQKAAQRSMEGSLELSAPSTPKKLANGEQASQDVSSTDLDGVAIPARELPAPPLHTRFLPDLHPIRDRHFWLLHGLAPHGTIYIDNGASNALSRKAGLLPVGVIDVVGDFHQHECARISVLPSRDAPLSEAEEIGRALVNYSAAEIKRIKSVQSDKISEILGYADSEYVALRENVGLFKSQNHDQRHPCRTDGSAWEG
;
A
#
# COMPACT_ATOMS: atom_id res chain seq x y z
N MET A 1 19.83 25.48 -15.07
CA MET A 1 21.16 24.88 -14.89
C MET A 1 21.35 24.03 -16.13
N ASP A 2 22.00 24.58 -17.15
CA ASP A 2 22.16 23.91 -18.45
C ASP A 2 23.27 22.87 -18.36
N LEU A 3 23.01 21.83 -17.57
CA LEU A 3 23.94 20.74 -17.37
C LEU A 3 23.82 19.77 -18.56
N PRO A 4 24.95 19.38 -19.19
CA PRO A 4 24.92 18.53 -20.36
C PRO A 4 24.48 17.09 -20.05
N ARG A 5 24.61 16.64 -18.79
CA ARG A 5 24.24 15.30 -18.31
C ARG A 5 23.84 15.32 -16.85
N ARG A 6 23.01 14.36 -16.43
CA ARG A 6 22.64 14.14 -15.02
C ARG A 6 23.90 13.80 -14.21
N PRO A 7 24.16 14.46 -13.06
CA PRO A 7 25.30 14.13 -12.21
C PRO A 7 25.23 12.70 -11.67
N LYS A 8 26.38 12.10 -11.40
CA LYS A 8 26.50 10.76 -10.78
C LYS A 8 26.73 10.82 -9.28
N HIS A 9 27.33 11.91 -8.77
CA HIS A 9 27.60 12.05 -7.34
C HIS A 9 26.33 12.44 -6.59
N LEU A 10 25.98 11.65 -5.57
CA LEU A 10 24.76 11.85 -4.79
C LEU A 10 24.58 13.29 -4.29
N PRO A 11 25.57 13.97 -3.67
CA PRO A 11 25.39 15.34 -3.21
C PRO A 11 25.02 16.33 -4.32
N GLN A 12 25.55 16.12 -5.54
CA GLN A 12 25.21 16.95 -6.69
C GLN A 12 23.78 16.68 -7.19
N VAL A 13 23.33 15.43 -7.14
CA VAL A 13 21.94 15.07 -7.48
C VAL A 13 20.98 15.70 -6.48
N GLN A 14 21.27 15.62 -5.18
CA GLN A 14 20.46 16.22 -4.12
C GLN A 14 20.41 17.74 -4.24
N ALA A 15 21.55 18.39 -4.51
CA ALA A 15 21.60 19.83 -4.76
C ALA A 15 20.73 20.26 -5.96
N LEU A 16 20.76 19.49 -7.05
CA LEU A 16 19.88 19.75 -8.20
C LEU A 16 18.41 19.49 -7.90
N ALA A 17 18.09 18.46 -7.12
CA ALA A 17 16.73 18.18 -6.68
C ALA A 17 16.19 19.34 -5.82
N ALA A 18 16.98 19.86 -4.88
CA ALA A 18 16.61 21.03 -4.07
C ALA A 18 16.34 22.28 -4.93
N ILE A 19 17.20 22.57 -5.91
CA ILE A 19 17.00 23.68 -6.86
C ILE A 19 15.75 23.44 -7.72
N GLY A 20 15.57 22.22 -8.23
CA GLY A 20 14.47 21.82 -9.08
C GLY A 20 13.12 21.87 -8.36
N GLN A 21 13.09 21.49 -7.09
CA GLN A 21 11.89 21.46 -6.27
C GLN A 21 11.29 22.84 -6.08
N CYS A 22 12.12 23.88 -5.89
CA CYS A 22 11.66 25.27 -5.85
C CYS A 22 10.95 25.67 -7.16
N LYS A 23 11.51 25.28 -8.30
CA LYS A 23 10.95 25.59 -9.62
C LYS A 23 9.68 24.80 -9.91
N LEU A 24 9.64 23.53 -9.51
CA LEU A 24 8.48 22.67 -9.65
C LEU A 24 7.29 23.24 -8.88
N MET A 25 7.51 23.66 -7.64
CA MET A 25 6.44 24.26 -6.84
C MET A 25 5.98 25.61 -7.38
N ALA A 26 6.91 26.47 -7.82
CA ALA A 26 6.54 27.73 -8.45
C ALA A 26 5.67 27.51 -9.69
N MET A 27 5.96 26.48 -10.49
CA MET A 27 5.15 26.12 -11.66
C MET A 27 3.75 25.62 -11.27
N TRP A 28 3.65 24.71 -10.29
CA TRP A 28 2.36 24.23 -9.81
C TRP A 28 1.51 25.36 -9.21
N ASP A 29 2.10 26.20 -8.37
CA ASP A 29 1.42 27.35 -7.77
C ASP A 29 0.91 28.31 -8.85
N GLN A 30 1.74 28.65 -9.86
CA GLN A 30 1.31 29.48 -10.98
C GLN A 30 0.16 28.85 -11.77
N LEU A 31 0.21 27.55 -12.08
CA LEU A 31 -0.85 26.88 -12.84
C LEU A 31 -2.17 26.87 -12.08
N PHE A 32 -2.15 26.51 -10.80
CA PHE A 32 -3.37 26.45 -9.97
C PHE A 32 -3.89 27.83 -9.55
N ALA A 33 -3.03 28.85 -9.47
CA ALA A 33 -3.43 30.23 -9.18
C ALA A 33 -4.42 30.78 -10.21
N HIS A 34 -4.34 30.36 -11.48
CA HIS A 34 -5.31 30.73 -12.52
C HIS A 34 -6.74 30.24 -12.20
N LEU A 35 -6.85 29.16 -11.42
CA LEU A 35 -8.12 28.59 -10.96
C LEU A 35 -8.47 29.06 -9.53
N ARG A 36 -7.69 29.99 -8.95
CA ARG A 36 -7.79 30.40 -7.53
C ARG A 36 -7.72 29.22 -6.56
N GLN A 37 -7.02 28.17 -6.94
CA GLN A 37 -6.88 26.95 -6.17
C GLN A 37 -5.58 27.00 -5.39
N PRO A 38 -5.61 27.12 -4.05
CA PRO A 38 -4.39 27.08 -3.26
C PRO A 38 -3.75 25.69 -3.31
N VAL A 39 -2.42 25.66 -3.32
CA VAL A 39 -1.60 24.44 -3.23
C VAL A 39 -0.69 24.49 -2.00
N ALA A 40 -0.30 23.32 -1.50
CA ALA A 40 0.67 23.21 -0.40
C ALA A 40 1.74 22.18 -0.74
N GLN A 41 3.00 22.51 -0.47
CA GLN A 41 4.10 21.57 -0.64
C GLN A 41 4.18 20.61 0.54
N ILE A 42 4.33 19.32 0.25
CA ILE A 42 4.66 18.29 1.25
C ILE A 42 5.87 17.51 0.74
N LEU A 43 6.87 17.38 1.60
CA LEU A 43 8.07 16.58 1.34
C LEU A 43 8.16 15.46 2.37
N LEU A 44 8.27 14.22 1.91
CA LEU A 44 8.33 13.04 2.78
C LEU A 44 9.53 12.17 2.39
N THR A 45 10.09 11.47 3.37
CA THR A 45 11.02 10.36 3.17
C THR A 45 10.40 9.04 3.61
N ARG A 46 11.00 7.93 3.21
CA ARG A 46 10.61 6.60 3.73
C ARG A 46 10.73 6.48 5.24
N ASN A 47 11.73 7.15 5.84
CA ASN A 47 11.95 7.12 7.28
C ASN A 47 10.85 7.86 8.03
N ASP A 48 10.36 8.97 7.48
CA ASP A 48 9.25 9.72 8.07
C ASP A 48 7.96 8.90 8.08
N ILE A 49 7.77 8.07 7.06
CA ILE A 49 6.62 7.16 6.92
C ILE A 49 6.77 5.95 7.84
N ALA A 50 8.01 5.51 8.06
CA ALA A 50 8.32 4.41 8.96
C ALA A 50 8.04 4.78 10.42
N ASP A 51 8.30 6.02 10.84
CA ASP A 51 8.02 6.50 12.20
C ASP A 51 6.53 6.78 12.44
N ARG A 52 5.97 6.31 13.57
CA ARG A 52 4.53 6.43 13.87
C ARG A 52 4.11 7.87 14.05
N THR A 53 4.91 8.62 14.80
CA THR A 53 4.58 9.98 15.21
C THR A 53 4.61 10.87 13.99
N GLN A 54 5.65 10.73 13.17
CA GLN A 54 5.79 11.45 11.90
C GLN A 54 4.70 11.07 10.90
N TYR A 55 4.37 9.78 10.78
CA TYR A 55 3.24 9.31 9.95
C TYR A 55 1.91 9.97 10.36
N ILE A 56 1.57 9.96 11.66
CA ILE A 56 0.33 10.56 12.17
C ILE A 56 0.34 12.08 11.95
N ASN A 57 1.48 12.74 12.18
CA ASN A 57 1.62 14.18 11.95
C ASN A 57 1.42 14.54 10.47
N ALA A 58 1.99 13.75 9.55
CA ALA A 58 1.78 13.91 8.11
C ALA A 58 0.31 13.70 7.76
N GLN A 59 -0.32 12.63 8.23
CA GLN A 59 -1.76 12.35 8.01
C GLN A 59 -2.65 13.49 8.50
N ASN A 60 -2.43 14.00 9.71
CA ASN A 60 -3.18 15.13 10.26
C ASN A 60 -3.00 16.40 9.41
N THR A 61 -1.79 16.62 8.90
CA THR A 61 -1.49 17.75 8.01
C THR A 61 -2.25 17.61 6.68
N PHE A 62 -2.26 16.42 6.08
CA PHE A 62 -3.05 16.16 4.87
C PHE A 62 -4.54 16.44 5.09
N VAL A 63 -5.12 15.92 6.17
CA VAL A 63 -6.53 16.12 6.52
C VAL A 63 -6.84 17.61 6.69
N ALA A 64 -5.99 18.34 7.41
CA ALA A 64 -6.17 19.79 7.60
C ALA A 64 -6.13 20.55 6.28
N LEU A 65 -5.15 20.27 5.41
CA LEU A 65 -5.03 20.92 4.10
C LEU A 65 -6.24 20.64 3.21
N LEU A 66 -6.70 19.39 3.14
CA LEU A 66 -7.86 19.00 2.35
C LEU A 66 -9.14 19.65 2.88
N ASN A 67 -9.32 19.73 4.22
CA ASN A 67 -10.44 20.42 4.84
C ASN A 67 -10.43 21.94 4.57
N MET A 68 -9.25 22.53 4.38
CA MET A 68 -9.10 23.92 3.95
C MET A 68 -9.33 24.12 2.44
N GLY A 69 -9.61 23.05 1.69
CA GLY A 69 -9.75 23.09 0.23
C GLY A 69 -8.43 23.32 -0.50
N VAL A 70 -7.29 23.04 0.13
CA VAL A 70 -5.94 23.18 -0.45
C VAL A 70 -5.54 21.88 -1.12
N ILE A 71 -4.91 21.95 -2.30
CA ILE A 71 -4.37 20.77 -3.00
C ILE A 71 -2.93 20.49 -2.52
N PRO A 72 -2.67 19.36 -1.84
CA PRO A 72 -1.31 18.99 -1.46
C PRO A 72 -0.51 18.48 -2.67
N ILE A 73 0.67 19.04 -2.90
CA ILE A 73 1.65 18.58 -3.90
C ILE A 73 2.76 17.87 -3.15
N VAL A 74 2.78 16.54 -3.27
CA VAL A 74 3.69 15.66 -2.52
C VAL A 74 4.87 15.26 -3.40
N ASN A 75 6.08 15.32 -2.84
CA ASN A 75 7.28 14.78 -3.47
C ASN A 75 8.22 14.15 -2.42
N GLU A 76 9.17 13.34 -2.88
CA GLU A 76 10.20 12.82 -1.99
C GLU A 76 11.15 13.95 -1.53
N ASN A 77 11.58 13.91 -0.27
CA ASN A 77 12.62 14.81 0.23
C ASN A 77 14.02 14.30 -0.16
N ASP A 78 14.43 14.55 -1.40
CA ASP A 78 15.72 14.10 -1.95
C ASP A 78 16.93 14.56 -1.13
N THR A 79 16.83 15.65 -0.37
CA THR A 79 17.95 16.15 0.46
C THR A 79 18.27 15.21 1.61
N LEU A 80 17.26 14.50 2.13
CA LEU A 80 17.39 13.58 3.27
C LEU A 80 17.29 12.10 2.84
N SER A 81 16.80 11.82 1.63
CA SER A 81 16.69 10.45 1.12
C SER A 81 18.08 9.85 0.87
N VAL A 82 18.37 8.72 1.51
CA VAL A 82 19.56 7.90 1.25
C VAL A 82 19.29 6.98 0.06
N GLN A 83 20.28 6.79 -0.82
CA GLN A 83 20.15 6.05 -2.09
C GLN A 83 20.00 4.53 -1.94
N GLU A 84 19.54 4.05 -0.79
CA GLU A 84 19.47 2.63 -0.48
C GLU A 84 18.26 1.99 -1.18
N ILE A 85 18.60 1.42 -2.34
CA ILE A 85 17.88 0.44 -3.15
C ILE A 85 16.94 1.03 -4.21
N LYS A 86 17.26 0.68 -5.46
CA LYS A 86 16.67 1.08 -6.76
C LYS A 86 15.17 0.78 -6.97
N PHE A 87 14.36 0.72 -5.90
CA PHE A 87 12.91 0.50 -5.96
C PHE A 87 12.13 1.58 -5.20
N GLY A 88 12.55 2.84 -5.34
CA GLY A 88 11.81 4.04 -4.94
C GLY A 88 11.57 4.94 -6.15
N ASP A 89 10.36 4.83 -6.71
CA ASP A 89 9.82 5.84 -7.63
C ASP A 89 8.64 6.52 -6.90
N ASN A 90 8.25 7.70 -7.37
CA ASN A 90 7.05 8.40 -6.93
C ASN A 90 5.78 7.56 -7.09
N ASP A 91 5.81 6.48 -7.90
CA ASP A 91 4.79 5.42 -7.91
C ASP A 91 4.53 4.88 -6.48
N THR A 92 5.56 4.44 -5.78
CA THR A 92 5.45 3.90 -4.41
C THR A 92 5.01 4.99 -3.42
N LEU A 93 5.60 6.20 -3.51
CA LEU A 93 5.23 7.32 -2.66
C LEU A 93 3.74 7.69 -2.81
N SER A 94 3.23 7.66 -4.05
CA SER A 94 1.82 7.95 -4.33
C SER A 94 0.88 6.91 -3.72
N ALA A 95 1.26 5.62 -3.73
CA ALA A 95 0.48 4.55 -3.11
C ALA A 95 0.40 4.70 -1.59
N ILE A 96 1.51 5.07 -0.96
CA ILE A 96 1.54 5.34 0.48
C ILE A 96 0.67 6.55 0.81
N THR A 97 0.85 7.64 0.06
CA THR A 97 0.09 8.88 0.25
C THR A 97 -1.40 8.61 0.11
N ALA A 98 -1.81 7.83 -0.89
CA ALA A 98 -3.19 7.41 -1.07
C ALA A 98 -3.72 6.62 0.13
N GLY A 99 -2.93 5.71 0.69
CA GLY A 99 -3.27 5.01 1.93
C GLY A 99 -3.40 5.94 3.14
N MET A 100 -2.46 6.90 3.31
CA MET A 100 -2.48 7.87 4.41
C MET A 100 -3.74 8.73 4.42
N VAL A 101 -4.14 9.22 3.25
CA VAL A 101 -5.32 10.08 3.09
C VAL A 101 -6.61 9.30 2.90
N GLN A 102 -6.54 7.95 2.95
CA GLN A 102 -7.67 7.06 2.71
C GLN A 102 -8.39 7.35 1.38
N ALA A 103 -7.61 7.55 0.32
CA ALA A 103 -8.14 7.88 -1.00
C ALA A 103 -9.03 6.75 -1.54
N ASP A 104 -10.12 7.10 -2.22
CA ASP A 104 -10.93 6.12 -2.95
C ASP A 104 -10.19 5.58 -4.19
N TYR A 105 -9.41 6.45 -4.84
CA TYR A 105 -8.71 6.19 -6.08
C TYR A 105 -7.26 6.66 -6.06
N LEU A 106 -6.38 5.87 -6.67
CA LEU A 106 -5.03 6.25 -7.05
C LEU A 106 -4.88 6.13 -8.57
N PHE A 107 -4.46 7.22 -9.23
CA PHE A 107 -4.18 7.22 -10.67
C PHE A 107 -2.68 7.26 -10.94
N LEU A 108 -2.14 6.18 -11.51
CA LEU A 108 -0.78 6.09 -12.02
C LEU A 108 -0.78 6.46 -13.51
N MET A 109 -0.48 7.73 -13.80
CA MET A 109 -0.48 8.27 -15.18
C MET A 109 0.84 7.95 -15.89
N THR A 110 0.78 7.21 -17.00
CA THR A 110 1.96 6.67 -17.69
C THR A 110 1.92 6.83 -19.22
N ASP A 111 2.99 6.49 -19.93
CA ASP A 111 3.09 6.59 -21.40
C ASP A 111 2.25 5.53 -22.13
N VAL A 112 1.96 4.41 -21.46
CA VAL A 112 1.02 3.36 -21.88
C VAL A 112 -0.40 3.63 -21.37
N ASP A 113 -1.39 3.08 -22.06
CA ASP A 113 -2.81 3.23 -21.74
C ASP A 113 -3.32 2.23 -20.71
N CYS A 114 -2.76 1.03 -20.67
CA CYS A 114 -3.09 -0.02 -19.69
C CYS A 114 -1.91 -0.99 -19.49
N LEU A 115 -2.09 -1.93 -18.55
CA LEU A 115 -1.26 -3.12 -18.40
C LEU A 115 -1.63 -4.14 -19.49
N TYR A 116 -0.63 -4.82 -20.04
CA TYR A 116 -0.80 -5.88 -21.03
C TYR A 116 -0.25 -7.20 -20.47
N ASP A 117 -0.79 -8.33 -20.96
CA ASP A 117 -0.30 -9.67 -20.61
C ASP A 117 1.17 -9.90 -21.05
N LYS A 118 1.56 -9.29 -22.16
CA LYS A 118 2.91 -9.30 -22.74
C LYS A 118 3.32 -7.88 -23.09
N ASN A 119 4.62 -7.63 -23.26
CA ASN A 119 5.08 -6.32 -23.72
C ASN A 119 4.55 -6.04 -25.15
N PRO A 120 3.70 -5.01 -25.35
CA PRO A 120 3.07 -4.72 -26.65
C PRO A 120 4.05 -4.16 -27.68
N ARG A 121 5.23 -3.67 -27.26
CA ARG A 121 6.28 -3.20 -28.18
C ARG A 121 6.99 -4.36 -28.87
N THR A 122 7.06 -5.52 -28.24
CA THR A 122 7.74 -6.71 -28.76
C THR A 122 6.76 -7.79 -29.24
N ASN A 123 5.54 -7.81 -28.70
CA ASN A 123 4.52 -8.81 -28.99
C ASN A 123 3.25 -8.12 -29.51
N PRO A 124 2.97 -8.18 -30.83
CA PRO A 124 1.78 -7.57 -31.42
C PRO A 124 0.45 -8.21 -30.98
N ASP A 125 0.49 -9.44 -30.44
CA ASP A 125 -0.66 -10.18 -29.91
C ASP A 125 -0.97 -9.85 -28.45
N ALA A 126 -0.25 -8.91 -27.83
CA ALA A 126 -0.45 -8.50 -26.44
C ALA A 126 -1.88 -8.02 -26.20
N LYS A 127 -2.53 -8.59 -25.19
CA LYS A 127 -3.90 -8.28 -24.80
C LYS A 127 -3.94 -7.34 -23.61
N PRO A 128 -4.82 -6.33 -23.62
CA PRO A 128 -4.97 -5.43 -22.50
C PRO A 128 -5.61 -6.16 -21.31
N ILE A 129 -5.15 -5.84 -20.11
CA ILE A 129 -5.72 -6.28 -18.84
C ILE A 129 -6.52 -5.11 -18.29
N GLU A 130 -7.85 -5.20 -18.36
CA GLU A 130 -8.73 -4.09 -17.94
C GLU A 130 -9.00 -4.08 -16.43
N VAL A 131 -9.15 -5.26 -15.82
CA VAL A 131 -9.44 -5.40 -14.39
C VAL A 131 -8.52 -6.45 -13.79
N VAL A 132 -7.97 -6.12 -12.62
CA VAL A 132 -7.20 -7.02 -11.77
C VAL A 132 -7.91 -7.09 -10.42
N GLU A 133 -8.42 -8.28 -10.08
CA GLU A 133 -9.07 -8.53 -8.79
C GLU A 133 -8.05 -8.90 -7.71
N ASP A 134 -7.18 -9.88 -8.01
CA ASP A 134 -6.02 -10.22 -7.19
C ASP A 134 -4.73 -9.92 -7.96
N ILE A 135 -3.84 -9.18 -7.30
CA ILE A 135 -2.53 -8.84 -7.83
C ILE A 135 -1.56 -10.03 -7.84
N ALA A 136 -1.81 -11.06 -7.03
CA ALA A 136 -1.04 -12.30 -7.03
C ALA A 136 -1.20 -13.09 -8.33
N ASP A 137 -2.33 -12.92 -9.02
CA ASP A 137 -2.66 -13.62 -10.27
C ASP A 137 -2.11 -12.92 -11.52
N ILE A 138 -1.39 -11.80 -11.36
CA ILE A 138 -0.79 -11.09 -12.49
C ILE A 138 0.35 -11.93 -13.07
N THR A 139 0.12 -12.48 -14.25
CA THR A 139 1.09 -13.20 -15.08
C THR A 139 1.89 -12.27 -16.01
N ALA A 140 1.70 -10.96 -15.92
CA ALA A 140 2.31 -9.99 -16.81
C ALA A 140 3.85 -10.03 -16.74
N ASP A 141 4.50 -10.05 -17.91
CA ASP A 141 5.96 -10.00 -18.00
C ASP A 141 6.50 -8.62 -17.57
N VAL A 142 6.90 -8.55 -16.31
CA VAL A 142 7.39 -7.32 -15.65
C VAL A 142 8.85 -6.99 -15.97
N SER A 143 9.53 -7.82 -16.76
CA SER A 143 10.99 -7.79 -16.91
C SER A 143 11.52 -6.63 -17.78
N SER A 144 10.67 -5.95 -18.54
CA SER A 144 11.13 -4.90 -19.46
C SER A 144 11.21 -3.52 -18.80
N ALA A 145 12.42 -3.18 -18.33
CA ALA A 145 12.78 -1.84 -17.87
C ALA A 145 12.93 -0.85 -19.05
N GLY A 146 12.18 0.26 -19.00
CA GLY A 146 12.61 1.57 -19.50
C GLY A 146 11.97 2.08 -20.81
N SER A 147 11.13 3.12 -20.70
CA SER A 147 11.16 4.23 -21.66
C SER A 147 12.08 5.34 -21.11
N SER A 148 12.70 6.12 -22.00
CA SER A 148 13.80 7.05 -21.71
C SER A 148 13.45 8.26 -20.81
N LEU A 149 12.20 8.37 -20.33
CA LEU A 149 11.72 9.53 -19.56
C LEU A 149 11.34 9.22 -18.10
N GLY A 150 11.33 7.95 -17.65
CA GLY A 150 10.96 7.58 -16.29
C GLY A 150 11.94 6.58 -15.67
N THR A 151 12.26 6.74 -14.39
CA THR A 151 13.12 5.81 -13.65
C THR A 151 12.39 4.54 -13.20
N GLY A 152 11.06 4.53 -13.14
CA GLY A 152 10.25 3.36 -12.81
C GLY A 152 9.52 2.74 -14.00
N GLY A 153 9.83 1.47 -14.27
CA GLY A 153 9.16 0.67 -15.29
C GLY A 153 7.75 0.21 -14.87
N MET A 154 7.19 -0.77 -15.58
CA MET A 154 5.91 -1.37 -15.18
C MET A 154 5.98 -2.09 -13.83
N GLY A 155 7.17 -2.57 -13.44
CA GLY A 155 7.37 -3.19 -12.14
C GLY A 155 7.07 -2.28 -10.96
N THR A 156 7.52 -1.02 -10.99
CA THR A 156 7.24 -0.08 -9.88
C THR A 156 5.76 0.23 -9.77
N LYS A 157 5.03 0.27 -10.89
CA LYS A 157 3.58 0.51 -10.94
C LYS A 157 2.79 -0.65 -10.39
N ILE A 158 3.20 -1.89 -10.67
CA ILE A 158 2.57 -3.08 -10.07
C ILE A 158 2.85 -3.11 -8.57
N VAL A 159 4.06 -2.75 -8.13
CA VAL A 159 4.36 -2.62 -6.69
C VAL A 159 3.47 -1.56 -6.04
N ALA A 160 3.35 -0.37 -6.64
CA ALA A 160 2.49 0.70 -6.15
C ALA A 160 1.01 0.30 -6.13
N ALA A 161 0.52 -0.37 -7.17
CA ALA A 161 -0.84 -0.88 -7.23
C ALA A 161 -1.10 -1.89 -6.11
N ARG A 162 -0.18 -2.84 -5.87
CA ARG A 162 -0.27 -3.77 -4.73
C ARG A 162 -0.30 -3.02 -3.41
N LEU A 163 0.48 -1.95 -3.29
CA LEU A 163 0.51 -1.15 -2.08
C LEU A 163 -0.83 -0.47 -1.80
N ALA A 164 -1.36 0.20 -2.81
CA ALA A 164 -2.59 0.94 -2.72
C ALA A 164 -3.82 0.02 -2.57
N THR A 165 -3.93 -1.08 -3.32
CA THR A 165 -5.08 -2.00 -3.20
C THR A 165 -5.17 -2.65 -1.83
N ALA A 166 -4.05 -3.03 -1.24
CA ALA A 166 -4.03 -3.60 0.11
C ALA A 166 -4.33 -2.56 1.20
N ALA A 167 -4.08 -1.26 0.94
CA ALA A 167 -4.57 -0.15 1.76
C ALA A 167 -6.06 0.16 1.54
N GLY A 168 -6.73 -0.52 0.61
CA GLY A 168 -8.15 -0.33 0.29
C GLY A 168 -8.43 0.72 -0.78
N VAL A 169 -7.40 1.14 -1.52
CA VAL A 169 -7.48 2.15 -2.57
C VAL A 169 -7.64 1.49 -3.93
N THR A 170 -8.63 1.92 -4.72
CA THR A 170 -8.76 1.46 -6.11
C THR A 170 -7.64 2.08 -6.94
N THR A 171 -6.75 1.27 -7.53
CA THR A 171 -5.65 1.81 -8.33
C THR A 171 -5.96 1.72 -9.81
N VAL A 172 -5.61 2.75 -10.58
CA VAL A 172 -5.83 2.82 -12.02
C VAL A 172 -4.54 3.19 -12.74
N ILE A 173 -4.17 2.41 -13.75
CA ILE A 173 -3.14 2.77 -14.72
C ILE A 173 -3.83 3.31 -15.96
N THR A 174 -3.46 4.51 -16.39
CA THR A 174 -3.99 5.14 -17.61
C THR A 174 -2.99 6.09 -18.26
N LYS A 175 -3.28 6.50 -19.50
CA LYS A 175 -2.38 7.32 -20.31
C LYS A 175 -2.26 8.76 -19.82
N SER A 176 -1.04 9.22 -19.59
CA SER A 176 -0.71 10.55 -19.09
C SER A 176 -1.04 11.67 -20.07
N SER A 177 -0.94 11.41 -21.37
CA SER A 177 -1.25 12.39 -22.43
C SER A 177 -2.75 12.71 -22.55
N LYS A 178 -3.63 12.03 -21.80
CA LYS A 178 -5.08 12.21 -21.82
C LYS A 178 -5.64 12.35 -20.40
N PRO A 179 -5.36 13.46 -19.67
CA PRO A 179 -5.81 13.64 -18.29
C PRO A 179 -7.33 13.60 -18.11
N GLY A 180 -8.11 13.95 -19.14
CA GLY A 180 -9.57 13.81 -19.15
C GLY A 180 -10.08 12.38 -18.94
N ASN A 181 -9.22 11.36 -19.09
CA ASN A 181 -9.55 9.97 -18.79
C ASN A 181 -9.95 9.77 -17.32
N ILE A 182 -9.34 10.52 -16.38
CA ILE A 182 -9.59 10.37 -14.94
C ILE A 182 -11.08 10.50 -14.64
N ALA A 183 -11.69 11.63 -15.03
CA ALA A 183 -13.10 11.89 -14.76
C ALA A 183 -14.05 10.88 -15.46
N SER A 184 -13.69 10.41 -16.65
CA SER A 184 -14.49 9.40 -17.38
C SER A 184 -14.42 8.03 -16.71
N ILE A 185 -13.23 7.61 -16.27
CA ILE A 185 -13.04 6.33 -15.57
C ILE A 185 -13.75 6.33 -14.22
N VAL A 186 -13.64 7.40 -13.43
CA VAL A 186 -14.33 7.52 -12.14
C VAL A 186 -15.84 7.45 -12.32
N ARG A 187 -16.40 8.26 -13.23
CA ARG A 187 -17.85 8.26 -13.50
C ARG A 187 -18.38 6.89 -13.91
N TYR A 188 -17.65 6.21 -14.81
CA TYR A 188 -18.03 4.85 -15.23
C TYR A 188 -17.96 3.85 -14.07
N ALA A 189 -16.87 3.87 -13.30
CA ALA A 189 -16.69 2.95 -12.18
C ALA A 189 -17.74 3.13 -11.07
N GLU A 190 -18.08 4.37 -10.73
CA GLU A 190 -19.11 4.66 -9.73
C GLU A 190 -20.52 4.30 -10.22
N ALA A 191 -20.83 4.52 -11.51
CA ALA A 191 -22.09 4.07 -12.08
C ALA A 191 -22.25 2.54 -12.04
N GLN A 192 -21.17 1.78 -12.29
CA GLN A 192 -21.17 0.33 -12.16
C GLN A 192 -21.40 -0.14 -10.72
N LYS A 193 -20.73 0.48 -9.74
CA LYS A 193 -20.94 0.20 -8.31
C LYS A 193 -22.39 0.48 -7.88
N ALA A 194 -22.96 1.61 -8.33
CA ALA A 194 -24.34 1.97 -8.01
C ALA A 194 -25.35 0.98 -8.62
N ALA A 195 -25.10 0.51 -9.85
CA ALA A 195 -25.93 -0.50 -10.50
C ALA A 195 -25.88 -1.86 -9.77
N GLN A 196 -24.69 -2.30 -9.34
CA GLN A 196 -24.53 -3.52 -8.56
C GLN A 196 -25.27 -3.46 -7.22
N ARG A 197 -25.12 -2.36 -6.45
CA ARG A 197 -25.84 -2.16 -5.18
C ARG A 197 -27.36 -2.17 -5.34
N SER A 198 -27.86 -1.59 -6.43
CA SER A 198 -29.30 -1.57 -6.73
C SER A 198 -29.83 -2.97 -7.04
N MET A 199 -29.02 -3.81 -7.70
CA MET A 199 -29.37 -5.19 -8.02
C MET A 199 -29.36 -6.10 -6.78
N GLU A 200 -28.37 -5.94 -5.90
CA GLU A 200 -28.27 -6.66 -4.62
C GLU A 200 -29.41 -6.28 -3.65
N GLY A 201 -29.71 -4.98 -3.52
CA GLY A 201 -30.83 -4.51 -2.71
C GLY A 201 -32.20 -5.00 -3.22
N SER A 202 -32.32 -5.28 -4.52
CA SER A 202 -33.54 -5.84 -5.12
C SER A 202 -33.74 -7.33 -4.76
N LEU A 203 -32.65 -8.07 -4.51
CA LEU A 203 -32.69 -9.48 -4.17
C LEU A 203 -33.10 -9.70 -2.70
N GLU A 204 -32.77 -8.78 -1.79
CA GLU A 204 -33.19 -8.85 -0.38
C GLU A 204 -34.69 -8.55 -0.18
N LEU A 205 -35.33 -7.81 -1.09
CA LEU A 205 -36.78 -7.52 -1.05
C LEU A 205 -37.68 -8.68 -1.52
N SER A 206 -37.10 -9.85 -1.86
CA SER A 206 -37.85 -11.03 -2.32
C SER A 206 -38.14 -12.07 -1.22
N ALA A 207 -37.75 -11.83 0.03
CA ALA A 207 -38.16 -12.65 1.17
C ALA A 207 -39.57 -12.26 1.65
N PRO A 208 -40.50 -13.22 1.91
CA PRO A 208 -41.85 -12.90 2.32
C PRO A 208 -41.84 -12.31 3.74
N SER A 209 -41.96 -10.98 3.84
CA SER A 209 -42.16 -10.30 5.11
C SER A 209 -43.59 -10.50 5.60
N THR A 210 -43.71 -11.09 6.78
CA THR A 210 -44.98 -11.18 7.53
C THR A 210 -45.41 -9.77 7.94
N PRO A 211 -46.69 -9.37 7.77
CA PRO A 211 -47.09 -7.99 7.99
C PRO A 211 -47.07 -7.64 9.48
N LYS A 212 -46.17 -6.74 9.90
CA LYS A 212 -46.27 -6.04 11.18
C LYS A 212 -46.85 -4.64 10.96
N LYS A 213 -47.94 -4.40 11.69
CA LYS A 213 -48.79 -3.22 11.76
C LYS A 213 -48.06 -1.87 11.67
N LEU A 214 -48.63 -0.99 10.86
CA LEU A 214 -48.45 0.47 10.91
C LEU A 214 -48.84 1.03 12.29
N ALA A 215 -48.04 1.96 12.79
CA ALA A 215 -48.50 3.07 13.62
C ALA A 215 -47.61 4.30 13.35
N ASN A 216 -48.27 5.41 13.02
CA ASN A 216 -47.73 6.71 12.61
C ASN A 216 -46.91 7.43 13.69
N GLY A 217 -45.98 8.28 13.26
CA GLY A 217 -45.36 9.35 14.05
C GLY A 217 -44.24 10.06 13.28
N GLU A 218 -44.45 11.32 12.94
CA GLU A 218 -43.69 12.17 12.02
C GLU A 218 -42.32 12.69 12.54
N GLN A 219 -41.38 12.88 11.58
CA GLN A 219 -40.38 13.97 11.42
C GLN A 219 -39.35 14.25 12.54
N ALA A 220 -38.06 14.55 12.29
CA ALA A 220 -37.25 14.71 11.09
C ALA A 220 -35.76 14.65 11.50
N SER A 221 -34.90 14.02 10.69
CA SER A 221 -33.44 14.16 10.76
C SER A 221 -32.97 14.89 9.50
N GLN A 222 -32.41 16.08 9.69
CA GLN A 222 -31.69 16.82 8.65
C GLN A 222 -30.29 16.22 8.54
N ASP A 223 -30.00 15.55 7.44
CA ASP A 223 -28.62 15.34 7.00
C ASP A 223 -28.38 16.12 5.71
N VAL A 224 -27.28 16.85 5.75
CA VAL A 224 -26.89 17.95 4.89
C VAL A 224 -26.43 17.39 3.54
N SER A 225 -27.11 17.81 2.48
CA SER A 225 -26.75 17.55 1.09
C SER A 225 -25.48 18.30 0.69
N SER A 226 -24.48 17.58 0.19
CA SER A 226 -23.38 18.15 -0.60
C SER A 226 -23.88 18.54 -1.99
N THR A 227 -24.18 19.82 -2.15
CA THR A 227 -24.13 20.62 -3.39
C THR A 227 -22.72 20.57 -4.00
N ASP A 228 -22.43 20.66 -5.30
CA ASP A 228 -23.20 20.74 -6.54
C ASP A 228 -22.23 20.26 -7.64
N LEU A 229 -22.62 19.27 -8.42
CA LEU A 229 -22.05 19.03 -9.74
C LEU A 229 -23.24 18.81 -10.66
N ASP A 230 -23.58 19.85 -11.44
CA ASP A 230 -24.57 19.78 -12.50
C ASP A 230 -24.36 18.54 -13.37
N GLY A 231 -25.31 17.62 -13.28
CA GLY A 231 -25.28 16.37 -14.01
C GLY A 231 -26.55 15.59 -13.78
N VAL A 232 -27.48 15.68 -14.73
CA VAL A 232 -28.58 14.72 -14.90
C VAL A 232 -28.03 13.33 -14.64
N ALA A 233 -28.64 12.58 -13.70
CA ALA A 233 -28.25 11.21 -13.42
C ALA A 233 -28.48 10.36 -14.67
N ILE A 234 -27.45 10.21 -15.50
CA ILE A 234 -27.49 9.35 -16.68
C ILE A 234 -27.53 7.90 -16.16
N PRO A 235 -28.57 7.11 -16.48
CA PRO A 235 -28.63 5.72 -16.06
C PRO A 235 -27.39 4.96 -16.56
N ALA A 236 -26.85 4.04 -15.76
CA ALA A 236 -25.61 3.29 -16.04
C ALA A 236 -25.55 2.61 -17.43
N ARG A 237 -26.72 2.42 -18.07
CA ARG A 237 -26.89 1.82 -19.40
C ARG A 237 -26.54 2.76 -20.57
N GLU A 238 -26.41 4.07 -20.35
CA GLU A 238 -26.16 5.07 -21.41
C GLU A 238 -24.80 5.76 -21.29
N LEU A 239 -23.97 5.42 -20.31
CA LEU A 239 -22.63 5.99 -20.20
C LEU A 239 -21.72 5.45 -21.32
N PRO A 240 -21.00 6.33 -22.04
CA PRO A 240 -20.03 5.88 -23.03
C PRO A 240 -18.96 5.01 -22.36
N ALA A 241 -18.49 3.99 -23.08
CA ALA A 241 -17.44 3.11 -22.59
C ALA A 241 -16.23 3.94 -22.14
N PRO A 242 -15.62 3.59 -20.99
CA PRO A 242 -14.47 4.33 -20.49
C PRO A 242 -13.30 4.17 -21.46
N PRO A 243 -12.37 5.14 -21.48
CA PRO A 243 -11.12 4.96 -22.22
C PRO A 243 -10.38 3.73 -21.69
N LEU A 244 -9.55 3.11 -22.54
CA LEU A 244 -8.75 1.95 -22.14
C LEU A 244 -7.87 2.29 -20.93
N HIS A 245 -7.93 1.42 -19.92
CA HIS A 245 -7.23 1.55 -18.64
C HIS A 245 -7.14 0.18 -17.97
N THR A 246 -6.29 0.07 -16.96
CA THR A 246 -6.30 -1.07 -16.03
C THR A 246 -6.75 -0.60 -14.67
N ARG A 247 -7.73 -1.29 -14.07
CA ARG A 247 -8.20 -1.04 -12.72
C ARG A 247 -7.86 -2.22 -11.82
N PHE A 248 -7.14 -1.94 -10.74
CA PHE A 248 -6.84 -2.87 -9.67
C PHE A 248 -7.86 -2.66 -8.56
N LEU A 249 -8.63 -3.70 -8.26
CA LEU A 249 -9.64 -3.64 -7.22
C LEU A 249 -8.99 -3.65 -5.83
N PRO A 250 -9.54 -2.91 -4.86
CA PRO A 250 -9.03 -2.93 -3.50
C PRO A 250 -9.27 -4.29 -2.84
N ASP A 251 -8.39 -4.67 -1.90
CA ASP A 251 -8.61 -5.84 -1.05
C ASP A 251 -9.91 -5.65 -0.25
N LEU A 252 -10.73 -6.69 -0.16
CA LEU A 252 -11.98 -6.71 0.60
C LEU A 252 -11.75 -6.45 2.11
N HIS A 253 -10.54 -6.72 2.60
CA HIS A 253 -10.17 -6.54 4.00
C HIS A 253 -8.93 -5.64 4.14
N PRO A 254 -9.02 -4.35 3.82
CA PRO A 254 -7.85 -3.50 3.70
C PRO A 254 -7.10 -3.32 5.02
N ILE A 255 -5.77 -3.34 4.95
CA ILE A 255 -4.90 -2.99 6.08
C ILE A 255 -4.71 -1.48 6.05
N ARG A 256 -5.62 -0.75 6.68
CA ARG A 256 -5.68 0.73 6.64
C ARG A 256 -4.70 1.44 7.59
N ASP A 257 -3.75 0.72 8.19
CA ASP A 257 -2.91 1.21 9.29
C ASP A 257 -1.42 0.99 8.99
N ARG A 258 -0.53 1.71 9.69
CA ARG A 258 0.95 1.72 9.55
C ARG A 258 1.59 0.33 9.40
N HIS A 259 0.97 -0.70 9.95
CA HIS A 259 1.35 -2.10 9.76
C HIS A 259 1.52 -2.49 8.29
N PHE A 260 0.73 -1.89 7.41
CA PHE A 260 0.85 -2.04 5.97
C PHE A 260 2.23 -1.64 5.44
N TRP A 261 2.75 -0.49 5.91
CA TRP A 261 4.06 0.02 5.52
C TRP A 261 5.19 -0.90 6.00
N LEU A 262 5.08 -1.40 7.23
CA LEU A 262 6.04 -2.36 7.77
C LEU A 262 6.11 -3.63 6.91
N LEU A 263 4.97 -4.13 6.46
CA LEU A 263 4.87 -5.37 5.70
C LEU A 263 5.33 -5.23 4.25
N HIS A 264 5.07 -4.10 3.59
CA HIS A 264 5.20 -4.02 2.13
C HIS A 264 6.05 -2.85 1.63
N GLY A 265 6.28 -1.83 2.46
CA GLY A 265 6.93 -0.59 2.09
C GLY A 265 8.43 -0.54 2.35
N LEU A 266 8.88 -1.28 3.35
CA LEU A 266 10.27 -1.37 3.74
C LEU A 266 10.92 -2.61 3.14
N ALA A 267 12.09 -2.42 2.52
CA ALA A 267 12.94 -3.53 2.12
C ALA A 267 13.58 -4.11 3.38
N PRO A 268 13.36 -5.39 3.71
CA PRO A 268 14.00 -5.97 4.87
C PRO A 268 15.47 -6.27 4.59
N HIS A 269 16.35 -5.85 5.51
CA HIS A 269 17.81 -6.04 5.41
C HIS A 269 18.31 -7.28 6.18
N GLY A 270 17.40 -7.99 6.84
CA GLY A 270 17.70 -9.27 7.47
C GLY A 270 16.44 -10.00 7.92
N THR A 271 16.64 -11.07 8.68
CA THR A 271 15.61 -11.94 9.23
C THR A 271 15.89 -12.21 10.70
N ILE A 272 14.86 -12.03 11.53
CA ILE A 272 14.83 -12.44 12.93
C ILE A 272 14.01 -13.72 13.01
N TYR A 273 14.65 -14.77 13.52
CA TYR A 273 14.04 -16.06 13.75
C TYR A 273 13.50 -16.14 15.18
N ILE A 274 12.24 -16.47 15.32
CA ILE A 274 11.54 -16.48 16.60
C ILE A 274 10.92 -17.85 16.88
N ASP A 275 10.69 -18.15 18.16
CA ASP A 275 9.97 -19.35 18.55
C ASP A 275 8.44 -19.21 18.45
N ASN A 276 7.73 -20.33 18.59
CA ASN A 276 6.26 -20.35 18.60
C ASN A 276 5.64 -19.53 19.75
N GLY A 277 6.34 -19.37 20.88
CA GLY A 277 5.88 -18.56 22.00
C GLY A 277 5.83 -17.08 21.64
N ALA A 278 6.89 -16.59 21.01
CA ALA A 278 6.99 -15.24 20.46
C ALA A 278 5.98 -15.02 19.34
N SER A 279 5.84 -15.96 18.39
CA SER A 279 4.84 -15.88 17.33
C SER A 279 3.42 -15.71 17.89
N ASN A 280 3.03 -16.55 18.85
CA ASN A 280 1.74 -16.45 19.54
C ASN A 280 1.57 -15.12 20.29
N ALA A 281 2.62 -14.60 20.92
CA ALA A 281 2.60 -13.31 21.60
C ALA A 281 2.37 -12.16 20.61
N LEU A 282 3.05 -12.17 19.45
CA LEU A 282 2.87 -11.19 18.39
C LEU A 282 1.45 -11.23 17.82
N SER A 283 0.88 -12.42 17.59
CA SER A 283 -0.52 -12.57 17.15
C SER A 283 -1.52 -12.00 18.15
N ARG A 284 -1.20 -12.06 19.46
CA ARG A 284 -1.98 -11.45 20.55
C ARG A 284 -1.68 -9.98 20.78
N LYS A 285 -0.99 -9.34 19.84
CA LYS A 285 -0.60 -7.94 19.87
C LYS A 285 0.41 -7.56 20.96
N ALA A 286 1.34 -8.43 21.32
CA ALA A 286 2.52 -8.07 22.12
C ALA A 286 3.70 -7.58 21.25
N GLY A 287 4.71 -6.95 21.86
CA GLY A 287 6.00 -6.66 21.22
C GLY A 287 6.93 -7.89 21.21
N LEU A 288 7.98 -7.84 20.39
CA LEU A 288 8.99 -8.90 20.32
C LEU A 288 10.03 -8.70 21.42
N LEU A 289 10.08 -9.63 22.38
CA LEU A 289 11.08 -9.66 23.44
C LEU A 289 12.32 -10.49 23.03
N PRO A 290 13.51 -10.20 23.57
CA PRO A 290 14.73 -10.95 23.23
C PRO A 290 14.66 -12.44 23.57
N VAL A 291 13.94 -12.81 24.63
CA VAL A 291 13.77 -14.20 25.10
C VAL A 291 13.15 -15.12 24.04
N GLY A 292 12.35 -14.55 23.15
CA GLY A 292 11.66 -15.26 22.07
C GLY A 292 12.45 -15.32 20.76
N VAL A 293 13.62 -14.67 20.69
CA VAL A 293 14.49 -14.67 19.51
C VAL A 293 15.44 -15.86 19.58
N ILE A 294 15.38 -16.72 18.56
CA ILE A 294 16.23 -17.90 18.38
C ILE A 294 17.54 -17.49 17.69
N ASP A 295 17.43 -16.76 16.59
CA ASP A 295 18.58 -16.28 15.85
C ASP A 295 18.30 -15.05 15.00
N VAL A 296 19.36 -14.45 14.46
CA VAL A 296 19.29 -13.30 13.56
C VAL A 296 20.30 -13.45 12.43
N VAL A 297 19.85 -13.21 11.20
CA VAL A 297 20.66 -13.28 9.98
C VAL A 297 20.47 -12.00 9.17
N GLY A 298 21.56 -11.52 8.56
CA GLY A 298 21.60 -10.26 7.82
C GLY A 298 22.42 -9.21 8.55
N ASP A 299 22.52 -8.04 7.94
CA ASP A 299 23.20 -6.88 8.51
C ASP A 299 22.21 -5.72 8.44
N PHE A 300 21.81 -5.24 9.61
CA PHE A 300 20.84 -4.18 9.74
C PHE A 300 21.05 -3.41 11.05
N HIS A 301 20.73 -2.14 11.01
CA HIS A 301 20.89 -1.21 12.13
C HIS A 301 19.57 -0.96 12.87
N GLN A 302 19.67 -0.21 13.96
CA GLN A 302 18.50 0.28 14.69
C GLN A 302 17.56 1.05 13.74
N HIS A 303 16.25 0.88 13.92
CA HIS A 303 15.20 1.46 13.08
C HIS A 303 15.16 0.99 11.62
N GLU A 304 15.86 -0.09 11.29
CA GLU A 304 15.72 -0.74 9.99
C GLU A 304 14.70 -1.89 10.03
N CYS A 305 14.21 -2.27 8.86
CA CYS A 305 13.24 -3.35 8.73
C CYS A 305 13.93 -4.71 8.69
N ALA A 306 13.45 -5.65 9.48
CA ALA A 306 13.79 -7.07 9.41
C ALA A 306 12.54 -7.92 9.17
N ARG A 307 12.70 -9.04 8.46
CA ARG A 307 11.68 -10.10 8.39
C ARG A 307 11.55 -10.76 9.75
N ILE A 308 10.35 -11.18 10.10
CA ILE A 308 10.09 -12.05 11.24
C ILE A 308 9.68 -13.41 10.70
N SER A 309 10.47 -14.43 11.01
CA SER A 309 10.18 -15.80 10.64
C SER A 309 10.04 -16.70 11.86
N VAL A 310 8.98 -17.50 11.91
CA VAL A 310 8.74 -18.45 12.99
C VAL A 310 9.37 -19.80 12.63
N LEU A 311 10.07 -20.41 13.58
CA LEU A 311 10.56 -21.77 13.45
C LEU A 311 9.57 -22.78 14.05
N PRO A 312 9.40 -23.96 13.43
CA PRO A 312 8.49 -25.00 13.94
C PRO A 312 8.95 -25.55 15.29
N SER A 313 10.26 -25.63 15.52
CA SER A 313 10.86 -25.93 16.83
C SER A 313 12.16 -25.15 17.00
N ARG A 314 12.64 -24.98 18.24
CA ARG A 314 13.87 -24.23 18.53
C ARG A 314 15.13 -24.87 17.92
N ASP A 315 15.09 -26.18 17.66
CA ASP A 315 16.21 -26.94 17.10
C ASP A 315 16.07 -27.16 15.58
N ALA A 316 14.98 -26.70 14.98
CA ALA A 316 14.76 -26.82 13.54
C ALA A 316 15.76 -25.94 12.76
N PRO A 317 16.21 -26.38 11.58
CA PRO A 317 17.10 -25.58 10.75
C PRO A 317 16.39 -24.30 10.28
N LEU A 318 17.15 -23.20 10.15
CA LEU A 318 16.63 -21.89 9.73
C LEU A 318 15.89 -21.91 8.38
N SER A 319 16.15 -22.90 7.53
CA SER A 319 15.48 -23.11 6.24
C SER A 319 14.02 -23.53 6.36
N GLU A 320 13.59 -24.05 7.51
CA GLU A 320 12.20 -24.45 7.77
C GLU A 320 11.35 -23.30 8.35
N ALA A 321 11.93 -22.11 8.50
CA ALA A 321 11.23 -20.98 9.06
C ALA A 321 10.21 -20.39 8.08
N GLU A 322 9.02 -20.08 8.57
CA GLU A 322 7.96 -19.42 7.81
C GLU A 322 7.99 -17.91 8.10
N GLU A 323 8.05 -17.06 7.07
CA GLU A 323 7.92 -15.60 7.25
C GLU A 323 6.48 -15.25 7.65
N ILE A 324 6.30 -14.75 8.86
CA ILE A 324 4.98 -14.38 9.40
C ILE A 324 4.75 -12.87 9.37
N GLY A 325 5.78 -12.06 9.13
CA GLY A 325 5.67 -10.62 9.18
C GLY A 325 7.00 -9.89 9.06
N ARG A 326 6.95 -8.59 9.36
CA ARG A 326 8.11 -7.69 9.31
C ARG A 326 8.05 -6.70 10.46
N ALA A 327 9.21 -6.23 10.88
CA ALA A 327 9.30 -5.25 11.96
C ALA A 327 10.45 -4.27 11.82
N LEU A 328 10.23 -3.06 12.35
CA LEU A 328 11.30 -2.12 12.66
C LEU A 328 11.93 -2.50 13.99
N VAL A 329 13.25 -2.64 14.00
CA VAL A 329 14.00 -3.14 15.16
C VAL A 329 14.53 -1.99 16.02
N ASN A 330 14.60 -2.20 17.33
CA ASN A 330 15.16 -1.25 18.30
C ASN A 330 16.64 -1.47 18.59
N TYR A 331 17.25 -2.50 18.00
CA TYR A 331 18.66 -2.87 18.17
C TYR A 331 19.20 -3.39 16.83
N SER A 332 20.48 -3.19 16.56
CA SER A 332 21.14 -3.72 15.36
C SER A 332 21.20 -5.25 15.36
N ALA A 333 21.44 -5.87 14.20
CA ALA A 333 21.60 -7.32 14.09
C ALA A 333 22.71 -7.86 15.02
N ALA A 334 23.83 -7.13 15.13
CA ALA A 334 24.93 -7.48 16.02
C ALA A 334 24.54 -7.45 17.51
N GLU A 335 23.71 -6.48 17.91
CA GLU A 335 23.22 -6.35 19.27
C GLU A 335 22.16 -7.40 19.60
N ILE A 336 21.18 -7.60 18.71
CA ILE A 336 20.17 -8.66 18.84
C ILE A 336 20.85 -10.02 19.01
N LYS A 337 21.92 -10.29 18.27
CA LYS A 337 22.69 -11.53 18.38
C LYS A 337 23.30 -11.75 19.77
N ARG A 338 23.61 -10.68 20.51
CA ARG A 338 24.15 -10.73 21.88
C ARG A 338 23.06 -10.86 22.94
N ILE A 339 21.86 -10.31 22.69
CA ILE A 339 20.74 -10.32 23.65
C ILE A 339 19.68 -11.40 23.36
N LYS A 340 19.82 -12.18 22.29
CA LYS A 340 18.87 -13.26 21.99
C LYS A 340 18.80 -14.28 23.14
N SER A 341 17.61 -14.84 23.37
CA SER A 341 17.33 -15.79 24.47
C SER A 341 17.54 -15.26 25.89
N VAL A 342 17.78 -13.95 26.10
CA VAL A 342 17.88 -13.36 27.45
C VAL A 342 16.59 -12.66 27.86
N GLN A 343 16.43 -12.44 29.16
CA GLN A 343 15.36 -11.60 29.70
C GLN A 343 15.69 -10.10 29.49
N SER A 344 14.66 -9.26 29.34
CA SER A 344 14.82 -7.85 28.95
C SER A 344 15.58 -7.00 29.99
N ASP A 345 15.50 -7.37 31.26
CA ASP A 345 16.24 -6.77 32.38
C ASP A 345 17.77 -6.92 32.26
N LYS A 346 18.23 -7.91 31.50
CA LYS A 346 19.67 -8.17 31.27
C LYS A 346 20.26 -7.40 30.09
N ILE A 347 19.44 -6.67 29.31
CA ILE A 347 19.91 -5.96 28.11
C ILE A 347 20.98 -4.93 28.49
N SER A 348 20.74 -4.13 29.54
CA SER A 348 21.66 -3.08 29.98
C SER A 348 22.99 -3.62 30.46
N GLU A 349 23.00 -4.81 31.07
CA GLU A 349 24.23 -5.48 31.52
C GLU A 349 25.06 -5.96 30.31
N ILE A 350 24.41 -6.46 29.27
CA ILE A 350 25.09 -7.04 28.09
C ILE A 350 25.57 -5.95 27.13
N LEU A 351 24.74 -4.96 26.84
CA LEU A 351 25.02 -3.92 25.84
C LEU A 351 25.62 -2.64 26.44
N GLY A 352 25.50 -2.44 27.76
CA GLY A 352 25.89 -1.20 28.45
C GLY A 352 24.82 -0.10 28.38
N TYR A 353 23.71 -0.35 27.70
CA TYR A 353 22.55 0.54 27.58
C TYR A 353 21.29 -0.30 27.29
N ALA A 354 20.10 0.28 27.49
CA ALA A 354 18.83 -0.33 27.12
C ALA A 354 17.82 0.77 26.79
N ASP A 355 17.71 1.11 25.50
CA ASP A 355 16.74 2.11 25.03
C ASP A 355 15.31 1.56 25.04
N SER A 356 15.15 0.23 24.98
CA SER A 356 13.87 -0.46 25.00
C SER A 356 14.00 -1.88 25.54
N GLU A 357 12.99 -2.36 26.26
CA GLU A 357 12.90 -3.77 26.67
C GLU A 357 12.61 -4.72 25.50
N TYR A 358 12.16 -4.17 24.37
CA TYR A 358 11.73 -4.92 23.20
C TYR A 358 12.77 -4.86 22.08
N VAL A 359 12.99 -5.99 21.40
CA VAL A 359 13.69 -6.05 20.12
C VAL A 359 12.89 -5.32 19.03
N ALA A 360 11.56 -5.45 19.07
CA ALA A 360 10.65 -4.65 18.27
C ALA A 360 9.38 -4.34 19.08
N LEU A 361 9.01 -3.07 19.17
CA LEU A 361 7.77 -2.65 19.82
C LEU A 361 6.55 -3.16 19.05
N ARG A 362 5.42 -3.37 19.73
CA ARG A 362 4.21 -3.92 19.11
C ARG A 362 3.78 -3.11 17.88
N GLU A 363 3.74 -1.80 17.99
CA GLU A 363 3.35 -0.87 16.93
C GLU A 363 4.31 -0.85 15.74
N ASN A 364 5.48 -1.46 15.90
CA ASN A 364 6.53 -1.61 14.90
C ASN A 364 6.57 -3.02 14.31
N VAL A 365 5.61 -3.90 14.64
CA VAL A 365 5.48 -5.26 14.07
C VAL A 365 4.21 -5.36 13.22
N GLY A 366 4.38 -5.61 11.92
CA GLY A 366 3.29 -6.02 11.02
C GLY A 366 3.33 -7.53 10.81
N LEU A 367 2.16 -8.19 10.84
CA LEU A 367 2.02 -9.63 10.54
C LEU A 367 1.20 -9.83 9.26
N PHE A 368 1.61 -10.76 8.42
CA PHE A 368 0.80 -11.19 7.27
C PHE A 368 -0.45 -11.90 7.77
N LYS A 369 -1.57 -11.77 7.04
CA LYS A 369 -2.75 -12.60 7.32
C LYS A 369 -2.39 -14.03 7.01
N SER A 370 -2.60 -14.94 7.97
CA SER A 370 -2.54 -16.37 7.69
C SER A 370 -3.57 -16.66 6.61
N GLN A 371 -3.13 -17.17 5.45
CA GLN A 371 -4.06 -17.76 4.50
C GLN A 371 -4.72 -18.93 5.22
N ASN A 372 -6.00 -18.80 5.56
CA ASN A 372 -6.76 -19.91 6.12
C ASN A 372 -6.73 -21.06 5.11
N HIS A 373 -5.87 -22.04 5.37
CA HIS A 373 -5.86 -23.35 4.72
C HIS A 373 -7.05 -24.21 5.21
N ASP A 374 -8.24 -23.59 5.30
CA ASP A 374 -9.47 -24.22 5.75
C ASP A 374 -10.40 -24.44 4.55
N GLN A 375 -9.86 -25.12 3.54
CA GLN A 375 -10.63 -25.92 2.59
C GLN A 375 -9.92 -27.27 2.40
N ARG A 376 -9.79 -28.04 3.48
CA ARG A 376 -9.74 -29.50 3.32
C ARG A 376 -11.16 -29.95 3.02
N HIS A 377 -11.47 -30.10 1.74
CA HIS A 377 -12.60 -30.90 1.29
C HIS A 377 -12.63 -32.20 2.10
N PRO A 378 -13.74 -32.56 2.77
CA PRO A 378 -13.86 -33.87 3.36
C PRO A 378 -13.84 -34.88 2.22
N CYS A 379 -12.77 -35.67 2.19
CA CYS A 379 -12.64 -36.88 1.41
C CYS A 379 -13.89 -37.74 1.70
N ARG A 380 -14.84 -37.78 0.75
CA ARG A 380 -15.91 -38.77 0.77
C ARG A 380 -15.31 -40.11 0.37
N THR A 381 -14.94 -40.89 1.38
CA THR A 381 -14.90 -42.33 1.28
C THR A 381 -16.33 -42.83 1.13
N ASP A 382 -16.75 -43.14 -0.10
CA ASP A 382 -17.84 -44.10 -0.33
C ASP A 382 -17.28 -45.17 -1.26
N GLY A 383 -16.82 -46.26 -0.65
CA GLY A 383 -16.65 -47.53 -1.32
C GLY A 383 -17.87 -48.39 -1.02
N SER A 384 -18.62 -48.78 -2.05
CA SER A 384 -19.08 -50.16 -2.26
C SER A 384 -20.02 -50.23 -3.46
N ALA A 385 -19.66 -51.11 -4.40
CA ALA A 385 -20.48 -52.08 -5.13
C ALA A 385 -21.90 -51.67 -5.58
N TRP A 386 -22.22 -51.87 -6.86
CA TRP A 386 -23.17 -52.88 -7.34
C TRP A 386 -23.12 -52.95 -8.88
N GLU A 387 -23.32 -54.17 -9.38
CA GLU A 387 -23.24 -54.66 -10.75
C GLU A 387 -24.30 -54.07 -11.70
N GLY A 388 -24.03 -54.12 -13.01
CA GLY A 388 -24.98 -53.83 -14.09
C GLY A 388 -24.33 -53.44 -15.40
#